data_AF-A0A839K288-F1
#
_entry.id   AF-A0A839K288-F1
#
_cell.length_a   1.000
_cell.length_b   1.000
_cell.length_c   1.000
_cell.angle_alpha   90.00
_cell.angle_beta   90.00
_cell.angle_gamma   90.00
#
_symmetry.space_group_name_H-M   'P 1'
#
loop_
_entity.id
_entity.type
_entity.pdbx_description
1 polymer ?
#
loop_
_entity_poly.entity_id
_entity_poly.type
_entity_poly.pdbx_seq_one_letter_code
_entity_poly.pdbx_strand_id
1 'polypeptide(L)'
;MNLFGKLKCKKQGHNWNGCKCVRCGEVRDEGHHWRAGDDKLHYCTNCRKSEPHVWDGCKCKVCGATKHTFGDDGFCIYCGQGKVVGYSLGKRTELRLEHCSRCGKKTPHLAVICNYPNDPNYGTAYRSDCIPCGSAPFCPKCNSYVSATTTRNEFDGAASAVCDCCGTVLWHE
;
A
#
# COMPACT_ATOMS: atom_id res chain seq x y z
N MET A 1 28.32 1.91 33.04
CA MET A 1 27.57 0.66 33.34
C MET A 1 27.23 0.63 34.83
N ASN A 2 25.99 0.28 35.21
CA ASN A 2 25.52 0.36 36.60
C ASN A 2 25.85 -0.92 37.41
N LEU A 3 27.02 -0.94 38.06
CA LEU A 3 27.50 -2.09 38.86
C LEU A 3 26.55 -2.47 40.00
N PHE A 4 25.94 -1.49 40.67
CA PHE A 4 24.97 -1.72 41.74
C PHE A 4 23.74 -2.49 41.25
N GLY A 5 23.29 -2.20 40.02
CA GLY A 5 22.18 -2.91 39.37
C GLY A 5 22.47 -4.39 39.15
N LYS A 6 23.69 -4.72 38.67
CA LYS A 6 24.13 -6.11 38.43
C LYS A 6 24.22 -6.92 39.73
N LEU A 7 24.77 -6.35 40.79
CA LEU A 7 24.87 -6.99 42.11
C LEU A 7 23.49 -7.33 42.70
N LYS A 8 22.51 -6.42 42.57
CA LYS A 8 21.14 -6.67 43.01
C LYS A 8 20.48 -7.81 42.22
N CYS A 9 20.69 -7.87 40.90
CA CYS A 9 20.13 -8.93 40.07
C CYS A 9 20.74 -10.30 40.38
N LYS A 10 22.05 -10.38 40.69
CA LYS A 10 22.68 -11.64 41.12
C LYS A 10 22.10 -12.19 42.43
N LYS A 11 21.68 -11.32 43.36
CA LYS A 11 21.15 -11.72 44.68
C LYS A 11 19.65 -11.99 44.68
N GLN A 12 18.87 -11.20 43.94
CA GLN A 12 17.39 -11.18 44.03
C GLN A 12 16.71 -11.56 42.71
N GLY A 13 17.47 -12.01 41.71
CA GLY A 13 16.98 -12.22 40.37
C GLY A 13 16.73 -10.92 39.58
N HIS A 14 16.51 -11.08 38.29
CA HIS A 14 16.23 -9.97 37.37
C HIS A 14 14.80 -9.46 37.54
N ASN A 15 14.63 -8.15 37.39
CA ASN A 15 13.31 -7.52 37.30
C ASN A 15 13.09 -7.06 35.86
N TRP A 16 12.37 -7.88 35.08
CA TRP A 16 12.19 -7.69 33.65
C TRP A 16 11.03 -6.74 33.34
N ASN A 17 11.28 -5.73 32.52
CA ASN A 17 10.24 -4.98 31.82
C ASN A 17 10.34 -5.32 30.32
N GLY A 18 9.53 -6.31 29.90
CA GLY A 18 9.67 -6.96 28.60
C GLY A 18 11.03 -7.66 28.46
N CYS A 19 11.80 -7.27 27.44
CA CYS A 19 13.12 -7.83 27.15
C CYS A 19 14.27 -7.20 27.95
N LYS A 20 14.04 -6.12 28.72
CA LYS A 20 15.12 -5.39 29.42
C LYS A 20 14.92 -5.37 30.92
N CYS A 21 15.95 -5.71 31.68
CA CYS A 21 15.93 -5.63 33.14
C CYS A 21 16.04 -4.17 33.58
N VAL A 22 15.08 -3.68 34.37
CA VAL A 22 15.06 -2.27 34.83
C VAL A 22 16.16 -1.97 35.84
N ARG A 23 16.71 -3.00 36.51
CA ARG A 23 17.76 -2.85 37.54
C ARG A 23 19.15 -2.80 36.92
N CYS A 24 19.50 -3.79 36.09
CA CYS A 24 20.86 -3.93 35.55
C CYS A 24 21.00 -3.53 34.06
N GLY A 25 19.88 -3.32 33.35
CA GLY A 25 19.87 -3.00 31.93
C GLY A 25 20.13 -4.17 31.00
N GLU A 26 20.29 -5.39 31.53
CA GLU A 26 20.50 -6.62 30.78
C GLU A 26 19.31 -6.91 29.86
N VAL A 27 19.59 -7.48 28.68
CA VAL A 27 18.59 -7.75 27.65
C VAL A 27 18.52 -9.26 27.44
N ARG A 28 17.30 -9.81 27.42
CA ARG A 28 17.04 -11.22 27.08
C ARG A 28 16.36 -11.31 25.71
N ASP A 29 16.38 -12.49 25.10
CA ASP A 29 15.82 -12.72 23.75
C ASP A 29 14.29 -12.79 23.71
N GLU A 30 13.63 -12.86 24.86
CA GLU A 30 12.17 -12.94 24.95
C GLU A 30 11.53 -11.62 25.43
N GLY A 31 10.25 -11.43 25.13
CA GLY A 31 9.48 -10.28 25.61
C GLY A 31 9.86 -8.95 24.93
N HIS A 32 10.39 -9.02 23.71
CA HIS A 32 10.61 -7.83 22.89
C HIS A 32 9.28 -7.23 22.43
N HIS A 33 9.19 -5.90 22.49
CA HIS A 33 8.07 -5.16 21.92
C HIS A 33 8.52 -4.59 20.58
N TRP A 34 8.26 -5.36 19.52
CA TRP A 34 8.66 -5.03 18.16
C TRP A 34 7.76 -3.96 17.55
N ARG A 35 8.37 -2.94 16.97
CA ARG A 35 7.71 -1.91 16.15
C ARG A 35 8.30 -1.92 14.76
N ALA A 36 7.46 -1.60 13.78
CA ALA A 36 7.92 -1.33 12.42
C ALA A 36 9.03 -0.26 12.45
N GLY A 37 10.16 -0.58 11.83
CA GLY A 37 11.27 0.35 11.63
C GLY A 37 11.22 0.87 10.20
N ASP A 38 12.33 0.69 9.49
CA ASP A 38 12.40 0.93 8.05
C ASP A 38 11.84 -0.25 7.24
N ASP A 39 11.96 -0.17 5.91
CA ASP A 39 11.49 -1.19 4.98
C ASP A 39 12.18 -2.56 5.12
N LYS A 40 13.31 -2.63 5.81
CA LYS A 40 14.15 -3.83 5.96
C LYS A 40 14.05 -4.40 7.37
N LEU A 41 13.93 -3.55 8.38
CA LEU A 41 14.07 -3.92 9.79
C LEU A 41 12.87 -3.46 10.62
N HIS A 42 12.55 -4.26 11.64
CA HIS A 42 11.78 -3.81 12.80
C HIS A 42 12.71 -3.73 14.02
N TYR A 43 12.32 -2.98 15.03
CA TYR A 43 13.15 -2.79 16.22
C TYR A 43 12.34 -2.90 17.51
N CYS A 44 13.02 -3.29 18.57
CA CYS A 44 12.43 -3.37 19.90
C CYS A 44 12.49 -1.99 20.56
N THR A 45 11.35 -1.47 21.02
CA THR A 45 11.29 -0.15 21.68
C THR A 45 12.03 -0.12 23.01
N ASN A 46 12.18 -1.27 23.67
CA ASN A 46 12.75 -1.36 25.02
C ASN A 46 14.28 -1.47 25.01
N CYS A 47 14.86 -2.20 24.04
CA CYS A 47 16.30 -2.45 23.97
C CYS A 47 16.98 -1.96 22.69
N ARG A 48 16.24 -1.43 21.70
CA ARG A 48 16.76 -0.96 20.40
C ARG A 48 17.45 -2.02 19.55
N LYS A 49 17.31 -3.31 19.88
CA LYS A 49 17.66 -4.42 18.98
C LYS A 49 16.82 -4.28 17.71
N SER A 50 17.43 -4.51 16.55
CA SER A 50 16.77 -4.50 15.24
C SER A 50 16.93 -5.85 14.57
N GLU A 51 15.87 -6.33 13.92
CA GLU A 51 15.83 -7.61 13.22
C GLU A 51 15.14 -7.46 11.85
N PRO A 52 15.52 -8.26 10.84
CA PRO A 52 14.85 -8.25 9.55
C PRO A 52 13.37 -8.58 9.65
N HIS A 53 12.55 -7.96 8.80
CA HIS A 53 11.14 -8.34 8.69
C HIS A 53 10.98 -9.79 8.22
N VAL A 54 10.02 -10.48 8.83
CA VAL A 54 9.56 -11.81 8.41
C VAL A 54 8.20 -11.64 7.76
N TRP A 55 8.22 -11.49 6.43
CA TRP A 55 7.03 -11.20 5.62
C TRP A 55 6.20 -12.47 5.37
N ASP A 56 4.89 -12.33 5.54
CA ASP A 56 3.87 -13.29 5.12
C ASP A 56 2.86 -12.57 4.23
N GLY A 57 3.02 -12.73 2.92
CA GLY A 57 2.36 -11.87 1.94
C GLY A 57 2.69 -10.39 2.21
N CYS A 58 1.67 -9.57 2.45
CA CYS A 58 1.85 -8.14 2.71
C CYS A 58 2.18 -7.78 4.16
N LYS A 59 2.15 -8.72 5.12
CA LYS A 59 2.22 -8.39 6.54
C LYS A 59 3.41 -9.06 7.21
N CYS A 60 4.14 -8.30 8.03
CA CYS A 60 5.20 -8.87 8.87
C CYS A 60 4.58 -9.64 10.06
N LYS A 61 4.97 -10.90 10.24
CA LYS A 61 4.48 -11.76 11.34
C LYS A 61 4.84 -11.23 12.72
N VAL A 62 5.94 -10.49 12.81
CA VAL A 62 6.54 -10.07 14.09
C VAL A 62 6.05 -8.69 14.53
N CYS A 63 6.13 -7.68 13.66
CA CYS A 63 5.79 -6.31 14.01
C CYS A 63 4.45 -5.82 13.45
N GLY A 64 3.80 -6.63 12.59
CA GLY A 64 2.52 -6.28 11.96
C GLY A 64 2.60 -5.21 10.86
N ALA A 65 3.81 -4.73 10.52
CA ALA A 65 4.00 -3.80 9.41
C ALA A 65 3.40 -4.35 8.11
N THR A 66 2.91 -3.46 7.26
CA THR A 66 2.34 -3.82 5.96
C THR A 66 3.19 -3.25 4.83
N LYS A 67 3.50 -4.07 3.84
CA LYS A 67 4.21 -3.67 2.62
C LYS A 67 3.58 -4.34 1.41
N HIS A 68 3.25 -3.55 0.40
CA HIS A 68 2.70 -4.05 -0.86
C HIS A 68 3.76 -4.08 -1.95
N THR A 69 3.76 -5.17 -2.71
CA THR A 69 4.45 -5.29 -4.00
C THR A 69 3.38 -5.32 -5.07
N PHE A 70 3.38 -4.33 -5.96
CA PHE A 70 2.37 -4.18 -7.02
C PHE A 70 2.87 -4.76 -8.33
N GLY A 71 2.00 -5.47 -9.05
CA GLY A 71 2.24 -5.89 -10.43
C GLY A 71 2.06 -4.72 -11.41
N ASP A 72 2.29 -5.00 -12.70
CA ASP A 72 2.12 -4.02 -13.78
C ASP A 72 0.68 -3.54 -13.93
N ASP A 73 -0.29 -4.37 -13.49
CA ASP A 73 -1.71 -4.04 -13.41
C ASP A 73 -2.06 -3.06 -12.26
N GLY A 74 -1.09 -2.71 -11.42
CA GLY A 74 -1.27 -1.82 -10.28
C GLY A 74 -1.93 -2.47 -9.07
N PHE A 75 -2.07 -3.80 -9.03
CA PHE A 75 -2.61 -4.54 -7.89
C PHE A 75 -1.53 -5.31 -7.14
N CYS A 76 -1.70 -5.44 -5.83
CA CYS A 76 -0.72 -6.15 -5.01
C CYS A 76 -0.75 -7.64 -5.32
N ILE A 77 0.41 -8.21 -5.65
CA ILE A 77 0.53 -9.62 -6.05
C ILE A 77 0.17 -10.61 -4.93
N TYR A 78 0.14 -10.17 -3.68
CA TYR A 78 -0.16 -11.01 -2.52
C TYR A 78 -1.59 -10.85 -1.98
N CYS A 79 -2.21 -9.66 -2.09
CA CYS A 79 -3.54 -9.40 -1.50
C CYS A 79 -4.56 -8.81 -2.47
N GLY A 80 -4.17 -8.49 -3.71
CA GLY A 80 -5.04 -7.90 -4.72
C GLY A 80 -5.48 -6.45 -4.42
N GLN A 81 -4.97 -5.81 -3.36
CA GLN A 81 -5.26 -4.40 -3.10
C GLN A 81 -4.64 -3.52 -4.18
N GLY A 82 -5.41 -2.55 -4.66
CA GLY A 82 -4.91 -1.65 -5.70
C GLY A 82 -4.01 -0.55 -5.13
N LYS A 83 -3.06 -0.13 -5.96
CA LYS A 83 -2.09 0.91 -5.65
C LYS A 83 -2.78 2.26 -5.45
N VAL A 84 -2.31 3.02 -4.48
CA VAL A 84 -2.64 4.45 -4.36
C VAL A 84 -1.87 5.21 -5.42
N VAL A 85 -2.58 5.89 -6.32
CA VAL A 85 -2.01 6.60 -7.47
C VAL A 85 -1.93 8.11 -7.26
N GLY A 86 -2.54 8.64 -6.20
CA GLY A 86 -2.46 10.07 -5.89
C GLY A 86 -3.04 10.46 -4.54
N TYR A 87 -2.66 11.66 -4.08
CA TYR A 87 -3.19 12.31 -2.88
C TYR A 87 -3.56 13.76 -3.20
N SER A 88 -4.73 14.21 -2.77
CA SER A 88 -5.19 15.59 -2.96
C SER A 88 -6.18 16.00 -1.88
N LEU A 89 -5.93 17.12 -1.19
CA LEU A 89 -6.84 17.75 -0.21
C LEU A 89 -7.57 16.73 0.70
N GLY A 90 -6.80 15.90 1.39
CA GLY A 90 -7.30 14.86 2.31
C GLY A 90 -8.10 13.74 1.66
N LYS A 91 -8.00 13.61 0.35
CA LYS A 91 -8.44 12.46 -0.41
C LYS A 91 -7.23 11.69 -0.91
N ARG A 92 -7.39 10.40 -1.09
CA ARG A 92 -6.45 9.54 -1.82
C ARG A 92 -7.18 8.89 -2.98
N THR A 93 -6.48 8.70 -4.09
CA THR A 93 -7.01 7.97 -5.24
C THR A 93 -6.34 6.62 -5.27
N GLU A 94 -7.11 5.53 -5.23
CA GLU A 94 -6.59 4.16 -5.26
C GLU A 94 -7.28 3.33 -6.34
N LEU A 95 -6.57 2.34 -6.86
CA LEU A 95 -7.16 1.37 -7.77
C LEU A 95 -8.07 0.40 -7.00
N ARG A 96 -9.25 0.11 -7.55
CA ARG A 96 -10.16 -0.92 -7.03
C ARG A 96 -10.69 -1.79 -8.16
N LEU A 97 -10.80 -3.09 -7.91
CA LEU A 97 -11.47 -4.01 -8.83
C LEU A 97 -12.95 -4.09 -8.47
N GLU A 98 -13.78 -3.43 -9.27
CA GLU A 98 -15.22 -3.31 -9.04
C GLU A 98 -15.99 -3.81 -10.28
N HIS A 99 -17.24 -4.23 -10.09
CA HIS A 99 -18.13 -4.51 -11.22
C HIS A 99 -18.61 -3.19 -11.82
N CYS A 100 -18.33 -2.98 -13.11
CA CYS A 100 -18.73 -1.77 -13.79
C CYS A 100 -20.21 -1.85 -14.20
N SER A 101 -21.04 -0.90 -13.77
CA SER A 101 -22.45 -0.83 -14.19
C SER A 101 -22.65 -0.54 -15.67
N ARG A 102 -21.62 -0.07 -16.39
CA ARG A 102 -21.69 0.20 -17.84
C ARG A 102 -21.38 -1.04 -18.68
N CYS A 103 -20.27 -1.72 -18.40
CA CYS A 103 -19.84 -2.88 -19.21
C CYS A 103 -20.14 -4.24 -18.56
N GLY A 104 -20.62 -4.26 -17.32
CA GLY A 104 -20.95 -5.48 -16.56
C GLY A 104 -19.74 -6.31 -16.10
N LYS A 105 -18.54 -6.02 -16.61
CA LYS A 105 -17.31 -6.75 -16.29
C LYS A 105 -16.69 -6.23 -14.98
N LYS A 106 -15.95 -7.09 -14.28
CA LYS A 106 -15.10 -6.69 -13.14
C LYS A 106 -13.83 -6.05 -13.68
N THR A 107 -13.68 -4.74 -13.47
CA THR A 107 -12.61 -3.93 -14.07
C THR A 107 -11.95 -3.01 -13.05
N PRO A 108 -10.71 -2.55 -13.31
CA PRO A 108 -10.06 -1.53 -12.50
C PRO A 108 -10.81 -0.20 -12.55
N HIS A 109 -11.00 0.41 -11.38
CA HIS A 109 -11.58 1.73 -11.20
C HIS A 109 -10.63 2.63 -10.41
N LEU A 110 -10.67 3.93 -10.71
CA LEU A 110 -10.02 4.96 -9.89
C LEU A 110 -11.00 5.43 -8.81
N ALA A 111 -10.78 4.94 -7.59
CA ALA A 111 -11.61 5.29 -6.45
C ALA A 111 -10.98 6.45 -5.67
N VAL A 112 -11.70 7.59 -5.60
CA VAL A 112 -11.32 8.74 -4.77
C VAL A 112 -11.92 8.57 -3.39
N ILE A 113 -11.08 8.51 -2.37
CA ILE A 113 -11.43 8.06 -1.02
C ILE A 113 -11.03 9.08 0.03
N CYS A 114 -11.84 9.22 1.08
CA CYS A 114 -11.48 10.04 2.24
C CYS A 114 -10.24 9.49 2.94
N ASN A 115 -9.26 10.37 3.16
CA ASN A 115 -8.01 10.04 3.83
C ASN A 115 -7.80 10.85 5.12
N TYR A 116 -8.85 11.51 5.64
CA TYR A 116 -8.81 12.18 6.95
C TYR A 116 -9.12 11.17 8.06
N PRO A 117 -8.15 10.78 8.91
CA PRO A 117 -8.34 9.68 9.87
C PRO A 117 -9.45 9.91 10.91
N ASN A 118 -9.75 11.18 11.20
CA ASN A 118 -10.77 11.59 12.16
C ASN A 118 -12.12 11.90 11.50
N ASP A 119 -12.23 11.77 10.18
CA ASP A 119 -13.49 11.98 9.45
C ASP A 119 -14.35 10.70 9.53
N PRO A 120 -15.65 10.79 9.86
CA PRO A 120 -16.55 9.64 9.87
C PRO A 120 -16.59 8.87 8.54
N ASN A 121 -16.25 9.53 7.44
CA ASN A 121 -16.21 8.94 6.10
C ASN A 121 -14.81 8.40 5.76
N TYR A 122 -13.86 8.35 6.69
CA TYR A 122 -12.52 7.79 6.45
C TYR A 122 -12.60 6.43 5.74
N GLY A 123 -11.93 6.29 4.59
CA GLY A 123 -11.96 5.07 3.78
C GLY A 123 -13.15 4.93 2.82
N THR A 124 -14.15 5.81 2.90
CA THR A 124 -15.32 5.81 2.00
C THR A 124 -14.94 6.39 0.63
N ALA A 125 -15.39 5.72 -0.44
CA ALA A 125 -15.18 6.18 -1.81
C ALA A 125 -16.27 7.19 -2.24
N TYR A 126 -15.85 8.37 -2.68
CA TYR A 126 -16.73 9.44 -3.17
C TYR A 126 -17.04 9.33 -4.66
N ARG A 127 -16.08 8.80 -5.42
CA ARG A 127 -16.14 8.65 -6.88
C ARG A 127 -15.35 7.41 -7.25
N SER A 128 -15.88 6.62 -8.18
CA SER A 128 -15.21 5.43 -8.71
C SER A 128 -15.44 5.41 -10.21
N ASP A 129 -14.42 5.78 -10.99
CA ASP A 129 -14.51 5.81 -12.44
C ASP A 129 -13.91 4.53 -13.03
N CYS A 130 -14.71 3.80 -13.79
CA CYS A 130 -14.26 2.62 -14.54
C CYS A 130 -13.20 3.07 -15.54
N ILE A 131 -11.97 2.56 -15.41
CA ILE A 131 -10.88 2.94 -16.30
C ILE A 131 -11.23 2.61 -17.77
N PRO A 132 -11.72 1.38 -18.10
CA PRO A 132 -12.17 1.06 -19.45
C PRO A 132 -13.33 1.91 -20.01
N CYS A 133 -14.17 2.51 -19.15
CA CYS A 133 -15.44 3.11 -19.61
C CYS A 133 -15.55 4.62 -19.35
N GLY A 134 -14.57 5.27 -18.71
CA GLY A 134 -14.80 6.60 -18.13
C GLY A 134 -13.60 7.48 -17.79
N SER A 135 -12.35 7.12 -18.11
CA SER A 135 -11.21 8.04 -17.90
C SER A 135 -10.12 7.79 -18.93
N ALA A 136 -9.44 8.87 -19.33
CA ALA A 136 -8.31 8.97 -20.27
C ALA A 136 -7.79 7.63 -20.85
N PRO A 137 -7.79 7.47 -22.18
CA PRO A 137 -7.55 6.18 -22.80
C PRO A 137 -6.16 5.66 -22.41
N PHE A 138 -6.14 4.51 -21.75
CA PHE A 138 -4.93 3.86 -21.27
C PHE A 138 -4.25 3.15 -22.43
N CYS A 139 -2.94 3.41 -22.63
CA CYS A 139 -2.20 2.74 -23.68
C CYS A 139 -1.41 1.55 -23.12
N PRO A 140 -1.74 0.30 -23.49
CA PRO A 140 -1.06 -0.89 -22.98
C PRO A 140 0.40 -1.00 -23.47
N LYS A 141 0.72 -0.41 -24.64
CA LYS A 141 2.09 -0.37 -25.17
C LYS A 141 2.99 0.60 -24.41
N CYS A 142 2.41 1.70 -23.93
CA CYS A 142 3.13 2.76 -23.23
C CYS A 142 3.05 2.61 -21.70
N ASN A 143 2.26 1.66 -21.19
CA ASN A 143 1.93 1.45 -19.78
C ASN A 143 1.63 2.77 -19.02
N SER A 144 0.91 3.68 -19.70
CA SER A 144 0.67 5.04 -19.23
C SER A 144 -0.69 5.53 -19.68
N TYR A 145 -1.27 6.43 -18.89
CA TYR A 145 -2.45 7.19 -19.28
C TYR A 145 -2.02 8.24 -20.28
N VAL A 146 -2.59 8.19 -21.48
CA VAL A 146 -2.22 9.08 -22.57
C VAL A 146 -3.41 9.95 -22.94
N SER A 147 -3.11 11.15 -23.43
CA SER A 147 -4.08 11.81 -24.30
C SER A 147 -4.24 10.96 -25.56
N ALA A 148 -5.46 10.87 -26.05
CA ALA A 148 -5.69 10.31 -27.37
C ALA A 148 -6.51 11.27 -28.20
N THR A 149 -6.06 11.46 -29.42
CA THR A 149 -6.85 12.12 -30.45
C THR A 149 -7.98 11.18 -30.85
N THR A 150 -9.22 11.65 -30.73
CA THR A 150 -10.39 10.90 -31.16
C THR A 150 -10.73 11.33 -32.59
N THR A 151 -10.59 10.41 -33.55
CA THR A 151 -11.06 10.64 -34.92
C THR A 151 -12.40 9.93 -35.12
N ARG A 152 -13.37 10.63 -35.71
CA ARG A 152 -14.65 10.05 -36.10
C ARG A 152 -14.60 9.76 -37.59
N ASN A 153 -14.84 8.51 -37.98
CA ASN A 153 -14.98 8.17 -39.39
C ASN A 153 -16.39 8.61 -39.87
N GLU A 154 -16.47 9.39 -40.95
CA GLU A 154 -17.72 9.95 -41.46
C GLU A 154 -18.66 8.90 -42.06
N PHE A 155 -18.16 7.70 -42.37
CA PHE A 155 -18.94 6.61 -42.97
C PHE A 155 -19.71 5.75 -41.96
N ASP A 156 -19.09 5.41 -40.82
CA ASP A 156 -19.67 4.45 -39.85
C ASP A 156 -19.90 5.05 -38.45
N GLY A 157 -19.52 6.30 -38.23
CA GLY A 157 -19.68 7.00 -36.94
C GLY A 157 -18.81 6.47 -35.79
N ALA A 158 -17.99 5.43 -36.03
CA ALA A 158 -17.07 4.86 -35.06
C ALA A 158 -15.97 5.87 -34.70
N ALA A 159 -15.81 6.09 -33.39
CA ALA A 159 -14.75 6.92 -32.83
C ALA A 159 -13.54 6.03 -32.51
N SER A 160 -12.41 6.27 -33.18
CA SER A 160 -11.14 5.62 -32.86
C SER A 160 -10.28 6.57 -32.03
N ALA A 161 -9.76 6.09 -30.91
CA ALA A 161 -8.79 6.83 -30.09
C ALA A 161 -7.38 6.37 -30.47
N VAL A 162 -6.44 7.29 -30.69
CA VAL A 162 -5.04 6.96 -30.97
C VAL A 162 -4.16 7.52 -29.86
N CYS A 163 -3.33 6.67 -29.24
CA CYS A 163 -2.35 7.10 -28.25
C CYS A 163 -1.40 8.15 -28.83
N ASP A 164 -1.41 9.37 -28.29
CA ASP A 164 -0.55 10.45 -28.80
C ASP A 164 0.95 10.21 -28.50
N CYS A 165 1.27 9.27 -27.61
CA CYS A 165 2.65 8.96 -27.20
C CYS A 165 3.32 7.88 -28.08
N CYS A 166 2.61 6.81 -28.43
CA CYS A 166 3.16 5.69 -29.21
C CYS A 166 2.33 5.30 -30.44
N GLY A 167 1.35 6.11 -30.84
CA GLY A 167 0.55 5.95 -32.06
C GLY A 167 -0.33 4.70 -32.09
N THR A 168 -0.48 4.01 -30.97
CA THR A 168 -1.26 2.78 -30.88
C THR A 168 -2.75 3.12 -30.91
N VAL A 169 -3.51 2.48 -31.81
CA VAL A 169 -4.98 2.59 -31.82
C VAL A 169 -5.52 1.93 -30.56
N LEU A 170 -6.24 2.72 -29.78
CA LEU A 170 -6.92 2.36 -28.54
C LEU A 170 -8.37 2.07 -28.93
N TRP A 171 -8.72 0.79 -28.93
CA TRP A 171 -9.98 0.31 -29.52
C TRP A 171 -11.16 0.54 -28.58
N HIS A 172 -12.26 1.02 -29.17
CA HIS A 172 -13.61 0.82 -28.66
C HIS A 172 -14.18 -0.43 -29.33
N GLU A 173 -14.61 -1.41 -28.54
CA GLU A 173 -15.62 -2.37 -28.99
C GLU A 173 -16.98 -1.67 -29.05
#